data_AF-A0A521SN52-F1
#
_entry.id   AF-A0A521SN52-F1
#
_cell.length_a   1.000
_cell.length_b   1.000
_cell.length_c   1.000
_cell.angle_alpha   90.00
_cell.angle_beta   90.00
_cell.angle_gamma   90.00
#
_symmetry.space_group_name_H-M   'P 1'
#
loop_
_entity.id
_entity.type
_entity.pdbx_description
1 polymer ?
#
loop_
_entity_poly.entity_id
_entity_poly.type
_entity_poly.pdbx_seq_one_letter_code
_entity_poly.pdbx_strand_id
1 'polypeptide(L)'
;MADKNGKRNLKVVKPEYTLTYGVRLDPGTAPEQVHPHVPVALPDGTEGEMALHVINGSLEEIRRQLHESIDAYFEIYQERGE
;
A
#
# COMPACT_ATOMS: atom_id res chain seq x y z
N MET A 1 -48.66 22.68 -13.43
CA MET A 1 -47.61 22.03 -14.25
C MET A 1 -46.28 22.09 -13.52
N ALA A 2 -45.66 20.91 -13.36
CA ALA A 2 -44.26 20.60 -13.06
C ALA A 2 -43.57 21.24 -11.83
N ASP A 3 -43.60 20.46 -10.75
CA ASP A 3 -42.60 20.44 -9.67
C ASP A 3 -41.37 19.63 -10.17
N LYS A 4 -40.15 20.18 -10.07
CA LYS A 4 -38.89 19.45 -10.37
C LYS A 4 -37.71 19.96 -9.54
N ASN A 5 -37.80 19.84 -8.22
CA ASN A 5 -36.61 19.88 -7.38
C ASN A 5 -35.95 18.49 -7.31
N GLY A 6 -35.12 18.17 -8.31
CA GLY A 6 -34.34 16.93 -8.36
C GLY A 6 -33.17 16.97 -7.39
N LYS A 7 -33.41 16.59 -6.12
CA LYS A 7 -32.33 16.32 -5.16
C LYS A 7 -31.49 15.15 -5.67
N ARG A 8 -30.29 15.46 -6.17
CA ARG A 8 -29.30 14.46 -6.60
C ARG A 8 -28.84 13.69 -5.35
N ASN A 9 -29.27 12.43 -5.23
CA ASN A 9 -28.73 11.51 -4.23
C ASN A 9 -27.31 11.11 -4.65
N LEU A 10 -26.32 11.84 -4.16
CA LEU A 10 -24.91 11.46 -4.28
C LEU A 10 -24.66 10.28 -3.33
N LYS A 11 -24.54 9.08 -3.91
CA LYS A 11 -24.09 7.90 -3.17
C LYS A 11 -22.58 8.06 -2.99
N VAL A 12 -22.12 8.28 -1.76
CA VAL A 12 -20.69 8.25 -1.44
C VAL A 12 -20.22 6.81 -1.69
N VAL A 13 -19.43 6.62 -2.74
CA VAL A 13 -18.77 5.36 -3.02
C VAL A 13 -17.47 5.40 -2.22
N LYS A 14 -17.28 4.47 -1.28
CA LYS A 14 -15.97 4.30 -0.64
C LYS A 14 -14.98 3.86 -1.73
N PRO A 15 -13.82 4.49 -1.85
CA PRO A 15 -12.78 3.99 -2.75
C PRO A 15 -12.38 2.58 -2.32
N GLU A 16 -12.26 1.68 -3.29
CA GLU A 16 -11.77 0.32 -3.11
C GLU A 16 -10.28 0.31 -3.47
N TYR A 17 -9.43 -0.09 -2.53
CA TYR A 17 -7.98 -0.13 -2.70
C TYR A 17 -7.48 -1.57 -2.73
N THR A 18 -6.46 -1.85 -3.54
CA THR A 18 -5.71 -3.11 -3.52
C THR A 18 -4.30 -2.83 -3.04
N LEU A 19 -3.91 -3.42 -1.90
CA LEU A 19 -2.54 -3.42 -1.42
C LEU A 19 -1.87 -4.75 -1.79
N THR A 20 -0.84 -4.70 -2.63
CA THR A 20 0.02 -5.84 -2.92
C THR A 20 1.21 -5.81 -1.95
N TYR A 21 1.50 -6.92 -1.26
CA TYR A 21 2.54 -6.95 -0.22
C TYR A 21 3.25 -8.32 -0.17
N GLY A 22 4.55 -8.32 0.11
CA GLY A 22 5.37 -9.53 0.23
C GLY A 22 6.29 -9.49 1.45
N VAL A 23 6.41 -10.63 2.14
CA VAL A 23 7.32 -10.83 3.29
C VAL A 23 8.08 -12.11 3.13
N ARG A 24 9.38 -12.05 3.44
CA ARG A 24 10.23 -13.22 3.55
C ARG A 24 11.22 -12.99 4.69
N LEU A 25 11.42 -14.01 5.52
CA LEU A 25 12.40 -13.99 6.61
C LEU A 25 13.40 -15.11 6.37
N ASP A 26 14.68 -14.77 6.32
CA ASP A 26 15.79 -15.71 6.16
C ASP A 26 16.77 -15.53 7.34
N PRO A 27 17.51 -16.58 7.75
CA PRO A 27 18.56 -16.44 8.76
C PRO A 27 19.70 -15.52 8.30
N GLY A 28 20.19 -14.67 9.21
CA GLY A 28 21.34 -13.78 8.98
C GLY A 28 20.93 -12.35 8.63
N THR A 29 21.87 -11.60 8.03
CA THR A 29 21.66 -10.21 7.58
C THR A 29 21.85 -10.14 6.08
N ALA A 30 21.00 -9.37 5.40
CA ALA A 30 21.11 -9.11 3.97
C ALA A 30 21.65 -7.70 3.70
N PRO A 31 22.37 -7.47 2.60
CA PRO A 31 22.70 -6.11 2.17
C PRO A 31 21.43 -5.29 1.91
N GLU A 32 21.44 -4.02 2.32
CA GLU A 32 20.36 -3.05 2.06
C GLU A 32 20.37 -2.52 0.60
N GLN A 33 20.88 -3.30 -0.35
CA GLN A 33 20.97 -2.89 -1.75
C GLN A 33 19.59 -2.61 -2.34
N VAL A 34 19.55 -1.76 -3.38
CA VAL A 34 18.35 -1.52 -4.18
C VAL A 34 17.81 -2.87 -4.65
N HIS A 35 16.68 -3.28 -4.09
CA HIS A 35 16.05 -4.53 -4.47
C HIS A 35 15.42 -4.41 -5.86
N PRO A 36 15.30 -5.52 -6.59
CA PRO A 36 14.58 -5.52 -7.85
C PRO A 36 13.15 -5.04 -7.64
N HIS A 37 12.68 -4.19 -8.55
CA HIS A 37 11.26 -3.89 -8.69
C HIS A 37 10.55 -5.14 -9.21
N VAL A 38 9.47 -5.53 -8.54
CA VAL A 38 8.70 -6.73 -8.89
C VAL A 38 7.45 -6.30 -9.66
N PRO A 39 7.23 -6.78 -10.90
CA PRO A 39 6.01 -6.48 -11.62
C PRO A 39 4.79 -7.11 -10.93
N VAL A 40 3.70 -6.36 -10.86
CA VAL A 40 2.44 -6.81 -10.26
C VAL A 40 1.26 -6.48 -11.17
N ALA A 41 0.32 -7.42 -11.32
CA ALA A 41 -0.91 -7.16 -12.04
C ALA A 41 -1.87 -6.33 -11.18
N LEU A 42 -2.45 -5.29 -11.77
CA LEU A 42 -3.39 -4.39 -11.11
C LEU A 42 -4.85 -4.75 -11.43
N PRO A 43 -5.83 -4.32 -10.60
CA PRO A 43 -7.24 -4.66 -10.79
C PRO A 43 -7.84 -4.18 -12.11
N ASP A 44 -7.27 -3.13 -12.72
CA ASP A 44 -7.69 -2.61 -14.02
C ASP A 44 -7.09 -3.39 -15.22
N GLY A 45 -6.31 -4.43 -14.95
CA GLY A 45 -5.64 -5.27 -15.95
C GLY A 45 -4.29 -4.72 -16.42
N THR A 46 -3.82 -3.60 -15.86
CA THR A 46 -2.48 -3.07 -16.16
C THR A 46 -1.40 -3.69 -15.27
N GLU A 47 -0.12 -3.43 -15.57
CA GLU A 47 1.01 -3.82 -14.73
C GLU A 47 1.56 -2.61 -13.98
N GLY A 48 1.80 -2.78 -12.68
CA GLY A 48 2.52 -1.85 -11.82
C GLY A 48 3.80 -2.48 -11.28
N GLU A 49 4.50 -1.74 -10.41
CA GLU A 49 5.72 -2.22 -9.75
C GLU A 49 5.59 -2.17 -8.23
N MET A 50 6.10 -3.20 -7.56
CA MET A 50 6.31 -3.24 -6.12
C MET A 50 7.79 -3.11 -5.81
N ALA A 51 8.16 -2.15 -4.95
CA ALA A 51 9.48 -2.06 -4.36
C ALA A 51 9.60 -3.04 -3.18
N LEU A 52 10.74 -3.72 -3.06
CA LEU A 52 11.07 -4.56 -1.91
C LEU A 52 11.98 -3.79 -0.94
N HIS A 53 11.79 -4.03 0.36
CA HIS A 53 12.60 -3.44 1.43
C HIS A 53 13.22 -4.54 2.29
N VAL A 54 14.48 -4.35 2.70
CA VAL A 54 15.15 -5.20 3.70
C VAL A 54 15.15 -4.51 5.05
N ILE A 55 14.81 -5.29 6.08
CA ILE A 55 14.92 -4.89 7.48
C ILE A 55 15.78 -5.95 8.17
N ASN A 56 16.94 -5.53 8.67
CA ASN A 56 17.86 -6.40 9.41
C ASN A 56 17.70 -6.18 10.91
N GLY A 57 17.76 -7.25 11.69
CA GLY A 57 17.72 -7.17 13.16
C GLY A 57 17.28 -8.47 13.81
N SER A 58 17.06 -8.42 15.12
CA SER A 58 16.32 -9.46 15.82
C SER A 58 14.86 -9.51 15.36
N LEU A 59 14.17 -10.62 15.63
CA LEU A 59 12.76 -10.79 15.27
C LEU A 59 11.86 -9.67 15.84
N GLU A 60 12.15 -9.21 17.06
CA GLU A 60 11.40 -8.14 17.72
C GLU A 60 11.65 -6.78 17.06
N GLU A 61 12.89 -6.50 16.67
CA GLU A 61 13.25 -5.26 15.96
C GLU A 61 12.65 -5.23 14.56
N ILE A 62 12.75 -6.35 13.81
CA ILE A 62 12.16 -6.49 12.48
C ILE A 62 10.65 -6.25 12.55
N ARG A 63 9.96 -6.88 13.50
CA ARG A 63 8.52 -6.70 13.68
C ARG A 63 8.18 -5.24 13.94
N ARG A 64 8.85 -4.60 14.91
CA ARG A 64 8.59 -3.22 15.28
C ARG A 64 8.77 -2.28 14.08
N GLN A 65 9.89 -2.37 13.39
CA GLN A 65 10.20 -1.50 12.25
C GLN A 65 9.28 -1.75 11.06
N LEU A 66 8.85 -3.00 10.85
CA LEU A 66 7.89 -3.31 9.80
C LEU A 66 6.54 -2.63 10.06
N HIS A 67 6.03 -2.69 11.30
CA HIS A 67 4.80 -2.02 11.68
C HIS A 67 4.91 -0.50 11.48
N GLU A 68 6.00 0.12 11.95
CA GLU A 68 6.26 1.55 11.76
C GLU A 68 6.29 1.93 10.26
N SER A 69 6.90 1.10 9.41
CA SER A 69 6.94 1.33 7.96
C SER A 69 5.57 1.26 7.30
N ILE A 70 4.70 0.35 7.74
CA ILE A 70 3.33 0.22 7.23
C ILE A 70 2.48 1.42 7.65
N ASP A 71 2.57 1.82 8.92
CA ASP A 71 1.83 2.98 9.44
C ASP A 71 2.25 4.25 8.68
N ALA A 72 3.55 4.50 8.54
CA ALA A 72 4.08 5.64 7.78
C ALA A 72 3.64 5.63 6.30
N TYR A 73 3.56 4.46 5.66
CA TYR A 73 3.08 4.35 4.28
C TYR A 73 1.65 4.87 4.13
N PHE A 74 0.75 4.48 5.04
CA PHE A 74 -0.64 4.94 5.01
C PHE A 74 -0.81 6.41 5.39
N GLU A 75 0.00 6.92 6.32
CA GLU A 75 0.03 8.36 6.64
C GLU A 75 0.40 9.18 5.40
N ILE A 76 1.46 8.79 4.69
CA ILE A 76 1.88 9.45 3.44
C ILE A 76 0.79 9.36 2.37
N TYR A 77 0.13 8.20 2.24
CA TYR A 77 -0.96 8.02 1.27
C TYR A 77 -2.13 8.97 1.55
N GLN A 78 -2.52 9.10 2.83
CA GLN A 78 -3.58 10.01 3.26
C GLN A 78 -3.22 11.49 3.03
N GLU A 79 -1.97 11.89 3.29
CA GLU A 79 -1.50 13.25 3.08
C GLU A 79 -1.52 13.66 1.61
N ARG A 80 -1.29 12.72 0.69
CA ARG A 80 -1.29 12.97 -0.77
C ARG A 80 -2.70 13.08 -1.36
N GLY A 81 -3.74 12.74 -0.59
CA GLY A 81 -5.13 12.84 -1.02
C GLY A 81 -5.54 11.82 -2.09
N GLU A 82 -4.80 10.72 -2.18
CA GLU A 82 -5.07 9.56 -3.06
C GLU A 82 -5.86 8.47 -2.31
#